data_AF-A0A7K2FJ23-F1
#
_entry.id   AF-A0A7K2FJ23-F1
#
_cell.length_a   1.000
_cell.length_b   1.000
_cell.length_c   1.000
_cell.angle_alpha   90.00
_cell.angle_beta   90.00
_cell.angle_gamma   90.00
#
_symmetry.space_group_name_H-M   'P 1'
#
loop_
_entity.id
_entity.type
_entity.pdbx_description
1 polymer ?
#
loop_
_entity_poly.entity_id
_entity_poly.type
_entity_poly.pdbx_seq_one_letter_code
_entity_poly.pdbx_strand_id
1 'polypeptide(L)' 'MHETTATTAPSWDDLLTTALLGTDRRPVPTNNAGRQAPLALLDAAAMATVRRRAGLRAGPPAPRP' A
#
# COMPACT_ATOMS: atom_id res chain seq x y z
N MET A 1 -23.27 -19.69 1.54
CA MET A 1 -23.40 -18.22 1.71
C MET A 1 -22.08 -17.62 1.26
N HIS A 2 -22.01 -17.08 0.05
CA HIS A 2 -20.78 -16.41 -0.41
C HIS A 2 -20.80 -14.99 0.15
N GLU A 3 -19.99 -14.75 1.16
CA GLU A 3 -19.75 -13.41 1.67
C GLU A 3 -19.03 -12.62 0.57
N THR A 4 -19.74 -11.68 -0.06
CA THR A 4 -19.13 -10.76 -1.02
C THR A 4 -18.15 -9.90 -0.26
N THR A 5 -16.88 -10.30 -0.24
CA THR A 5 -15.79 -9.48 0.27
C THR A 5 -15.70 -8.25 -0.62
N ALA A 6 -16.29 -7.14 -0.20
CA ALA A 6 -16.02 -5.85 -0.80
C ALA A 6 -14.49 -5.65 -0.73
N THR A 7 -13.81 -5.61 -1.88
CA THR A 7 -12.37 -5.38 -1.99
C THR A 7 -12.07 -3.97 -1.48
N THR A 8 -11.94 -3.84 -0.16
CA THR A 8 -11.41 -2.65 0.48
C THR A 8 -9.97 -2.51 0.01
N ALA A 9 -9.57 -1.30 -0.37
CA ALA A 9 -8.20 -1.04 -0.78
C ALA A 9 -7.23 -1.50 0.34
N PRO A 10 -6.12 -2.17 0.01
CA PRO A 10 -5.23 -2.76 0.99
C PRO A 10 -4.71 -1.70 1.97
N SER A 11 -4.70 -2.04 3.26
CA SER A 11 -4.20 -1.14 4.31
C SER A 11 -2.68 -0.97 4.22
N TRP A 12 -2.13 0.07 4.85
CA TRP A 12 -0.67 0.25 4.90
C TRP A 12 0.05 -0.94 5.56
N ASP A 13 -0.50 -1.47 6.65
CA ASP A 13 0.07 -2.62 7.35
C ASP A 13 0.02 -3.90 6.51
N ASP A 14 -1.03 -4.07 5.70
CA ASP A 14 -1.09 -5.18 4.75
C ASP A 14 0.01 -5.10 3.69
N LEU A 15 0.27 -3.90 3.16
CA LEU A 15 1.32 -3.67 2.17
C LEU A 15 2.71 -3.92 2.77
N LEU A 16 2.96 -3.45 3.99
CA LEU A 16 4.23 -3.67 4.69
C LEU A 16 4.45 -5.15 5.00
N THR A 17 3.41 -5.84 5.46
CA THR A 17 3.46 -7.28 5.74
C THR A 17 3.77 -8.06 4.47
N THR A 18 3.13 -7.73 3.35
CA THR A 18 3.44 -8.37 2.07
C THR A 18 4.87 -8.07 1.59
N ALA A 19 5.37 -6.84 1.78
CA ALA A 19 6.75 -6.52 1.44
C ALA A 19 7.75 -7.35 2.26
N LEU A 20 7.49 -7.54 3.55
CA LEU A 20 8.37 -8.28 4.46
C LEU A 20 8.31 -9.80 4.26
N LEU A 21 7.12 -10.36 4.00
CA LEU A 21 6.95 -11.80 3.78
C LEU A 21 7.26 -12.24 2.34
N GLY A 22 7.19 -11.30 1.39
CA GLY A 22 7.33 -11.54 -0.04
C GLY A 22 5.97 -11.75 -0.73
N THR A 23 5.85 -11.25 -1.96
CA THR A 23 4.61 -11.28 -2.76
C THR A 23 4.16 -12.69 -3.13
N ASP A 24 5.08 -13.66 -3.22
CA ASP A 24 4.74 -15.07 -3.48
C ASP A 24 4.10 -15.75 -2.26
N ARG A 25 4.51 -15.36 -1.05
CA ARG A 25 3.99 -15.96 0.19
C ARG A 25 2.69 -15.29 0.65
N ARG A 26 2.52 -14.00 0.38
CA ARG A 26 1.31 -13.25 0.74
C ARG A 26 0.98 -12.21 -0.35
N PRO A 27 0.32 -12.63 -1.45
CA PRO A 27 -0.06 -11.71 -2.50
C PRO A 27 -1.06 -10.66 -1.98
N VAL A 28 -0.82 -9.40 -2.33
CA VAL A 28 -1.86 -8.35 -2.15
C VAL A 28 -2.98 -8.65 -3.15
N PRO A 29 -4.25 -8.40 -2.83
CA PRO A 29 -5.36 -8.45 -3.79
C PRO A 29 -5.26 -7.32 -4.83
N THR A 30 -4.16 -7.31 -5.57
CA THR A 30 -3.92 -6.50 -6.76
C THR A 30 -4.09 -7.43 -7.96
N ASN A 31 -4.64 -6.94 -9.07
CA ASN A 31 -4.95 -7.75 -10.25
C ASN A 31 -3.73 -8.35 -10.98
N ASN A 32 -2.51 -8.19 -10.44
CA ASN A 32 -1.24 -8.55 -11.08
C ASN A 32 -0.53 -9.67 -10.28
N ALA A 33 -0.40 -10.85 -10.87
CA ALA A 33 0.31 -11.99 -10.29
C ALA A 33 1.73 -12.15 -10.89
N GLY A 34 2.60 -12.90 -10.20
CA GLY A 34 3.94 -13.25 -10.67
C GLY A 34 4.92 -12.08 -10.66
N ARG A 35 5.77 -11.96 -11.70
CA ARG A 35 6.86 -10.95 -11.75
C ARG A 35 6.38 -9.50 -11.63
N GLN A 36 5.10 -9.23 -11.92
CA GLN A 36 4.50 -7.90 -11.81
C GLN A 36 3.96 -7.60 -10.40
N ALA A 37 3.82 -8.61 -9.54
CA ALA A 37 3.29 -8.44 -8.18
C ALA A 37 4.12 -7.45 -7.32
N PRO A 38 5.46 -7.43 -7.37
CA PRO A 38 6.26 -6.43 -6.66
C PRO A 38 6.02 -4.99 -7.15
N LEU A 39 5.83 -4.81 -8.46
CA LEU A 39 5.50 -3.50 -9.04
C LEU A 39 4.11 -3.03 -8.61
N ALA A 40 3.12 -3.92 -8.69
CA ALA A 40 1.76 -3.63 -8.24
C ALA A 40 1.69 -3.29 -6.74
N LEU A 41 2.52 -3.93 -5.92
CA LEU A 41 2.69 -3.58 -4.50
C LEU A 41 3.22 -2.15 -4.32
N LEU A 42 4.23 -1.75 -5.10
CA LEU A 42 4.79 -0.40 -5.05
C LEU A 42 3.76 0.66 -5.46
N ASP A 43 3.00 0.41 -6.52
CA ASP A 43 1.94 1.32 -6.97
C ASP A 43 0.85 1.48 -5.90
N ALA A 44 0.43 0.37 -5.27
CA ALA A 44 -0.52 0.40 -4.16
C ALA A 44 0.01 1.18 -2.96
N ALA A 45 1.29 1.02 -2.61
CA ALA A 45 1.93 1.78 -1.53
C ALA A 45 2.05 3.28 -1.84
N ALA A 46 2.35 3.64 -3.08
CA ALA A 46 2.37 5.03 -3.52
C ALA A 46 0.98 5.67 -3.37
N MET A 47 -0.07 5.00 -3.85
CA MET A 47 -1.45 5.48 -3.74
C MET A 47 -1.91 5.60 -2.29
N ALA A 48 -1.60 4.61 -1.44
CA ALA A 48 -1.90 4.66 -0.01
C ALA A 48 -1.21 5.86 0.67
N THR A 49 0.05 6.11 0.33
CA THR A 49 0.82 7.23 0.87
C THR A 49 0.25 8.58 0.42
N VAL A 50 -0.09 8.71 -0.87
CA VAL A 50 -0.71 9.92 -1.41
C VAL A 50 -2.04 10.17 -0.73
N ARG A 51 -2.92 9.16 -0.62
CA ARG A 51 -4.21 9.31 0.05
C ARG A 51 -4.07 9.78 1.49
N ARG A 52 -3.10 9.24 2.22
CA ARG A 52 -2.81 9.63 3.60
C ARG A 52 -2.26 11.06 3.71
N ARG A 53 -1.49 11.51 2.73
CA ARG A 53 -0.86 12.85 2.71
C ARG A 53 -1.69 13.92 2.02
N ALA A 54 -2.66 13.54 1.20
CA ALA A 54 -3.50 14.46 0.46
C ALA A 54 -4.20 15.40 1.45
N GLY A 55 -4.08 16.71 1.22
CA GLY A 55 -4.66 17.73 2.08
C GLY A 55 -3.87 18.06 3.36
N LEU A 56 -2.77 17.36 3.66
CA LEU A 56 -1.89 17.75 4.76
C LEU A 56 -1.07 18.99 4.37
N ARG A 57 -1.07 20.00 5.23
CA ARG A 57 -0.20 21.17 5.10
C ARG A 57 1.16 20.86 5.73
N ALA A 58 2.24 21.21 5.03
CA ALA A 58 3.58 21.09 5.58
C ALA A 58 3.71 21.91 6.87
N GLY A 59 4.37 21.33 7.87
CA GLY A 59 4.68 22.02 9.13
C GLY A 59 5.72 23.12 8.94
N PRO A 60 5.85 24.03 9.92
CA PRO A 60 6.89 25.04 9.90
C PRO A 60 8.29 24.40 9.86
N PRO A 61 9.25 25.03 9.15
CA PRO A 61 10.61 24.52 9.07
C PRO A 61 11.28 24.52 10.44
N ALA A 62 12.17 23.54 10.66
CA ALA A 62 12.99 23.50 11.87
C ALA A 62 13.97 24.71 11.91
N PRO A 63 14.31 25.24 13.11
CA PRO A 63 15.32 26.27 13.24
C PRO A 63 16.67 25.77 12.70
N ARG A 64 17.42 26.66 12.04
CA ARG A 64 18.77 26.35 11.55
C ARG A 64 19.74 26.23 12.74
N PRO A 65 20.73 25.33 12.67
CA PRO A 65 21.79 25.21 13.66
C PRO A 65 22.65 26.47 13.76
#